data_AF-A0A2V5M983-F1
#
_entry.id   AF-A0A2V5M983-F1
#
_cell.length_a   1.000
_cell.length_b   1.000
_cell.length_c   1.000
_cell.angle_alpha   90.00
_cell.angle_beta   90.00
_cell.angle_gamma   90.00
#
_symmetry.space_group_name_H-M   'P 1'
#
loop_
_entity.id
_entity.type
_entity.pdbx_description
1 polymer ?
#
loop_
_entity_poly.entity_id
_entity_poly.type
_entity_poly.pdbx_seq_one_letter_code
_entity_poly.pdbx_strand_id
1 'polypeptide(L)' 'MFEKSPAKYEPQFGGFCGYAASIDKLAPVEVEYFEVLHDRLILQHNKKAWDLWDKDIEGNLKKAGATWPTLSQHKAL' A
#
# COMPACT_ATOMS: atom_id res chain seq x y z
N MET A 1 16.50 -2.21 -17.44
CA MET A 1 15.49 -1.18 -17.08
C MET A 1 14.96 -1.33 -15.65
N PHE A 2 14.96 -2.53 -15.05
CA PHE A 2 14.78 -2.74 -13.60
C PHE A 2 16.10 -2.62 -12.82
N GLU A 3 17.17 -3.25 -13.31
CA GLU A 3 18.51 -3.32 -12.68
C GLU A 3 19.11 -1.96 -12.29
N LYS A 4 18.70 -0.87 -12.96
CA LYS A 4 19.21 0.48 -12.69
C LYS A 4 18.47 1.20 -11.56
N SER A 5 17.22 0.83 -11.26
CA SER A 5 16.39 1.53 -10.27
C SER A 5 15.24 0.64 -9.77
N PRO A 6 15.52 -0.48 -9.09
CA PRO A 6 14.50 -1.43 -8.64
C PRO A 6 13.48 -0.77 -7.69
N ALA A 7 13.93 0.17 -6.84
CA ALA A 7 13.09 0.92 -5.92
C ALA A 7 11.93 1.69 -6.59
N LYS A 8 12.04 2.00 -7.89
CA LYS A 8 10.96 2.67 -8.65
C LYS A 8 9.73 1.76 -8.82
N TYR A 9 9.93 0.45 -8.80
CA TYR A 9 8.88 -0.55 -9.05
C TYR A 9 8.34 -1.18 -7.77
N GLU A 10 8.90 -0.81 -6.61
CA GLU A 10 8.45 -1.33 -5.34
C GLU A 10 7.05 -0.81 -4.98
N PRO A 11 6.18 -1.67 -4.43
CA PRO A 11 4.91 -1.23 -3.90
C PRO A 11 5.10 -0.10 -2.88
N GLN A 12 4.22 0.90 -2.91
CA GLN A 12 4.29 2.07 -2.04
C GLN A 12 4.39 1.71 -0.55
N PHE A 13 3.71 0.63 -0.15
CA PHE A 13 3.67 0.13 1.22
C PHE A 13 4.37 -1.23 1.37
N GLY A 14 5.43 -1.46 0.58
CA GLY A 14 6.38 -2.56 0.78
C GLY A 14 5.78 -3.97 0.79
N GLY A 15 4.67 -4.20 0.10
CA GLY A 15 3.96 -5.48 0.04
C GLY A 15 2.84 -5.65 1.08
N PHE A 16 2.41 -4.56 1.73
CA PHE A 16 1.24 -4.56 2.61
C PHE A 16 0.06 -3.81 1.98
N CYS A 17 -1.13 -4.16 2.46
CA CYS A 17 -2.38 -3.58 2.04
C CYS A 17 -2.41 -2.06 2.34
N GLY A 18 -2.62 -1.25 1.30
CA GLY A 18 -2.71 0.21 1.41
C GLY A 18 -3.86 0.64 2.31
N TYR A 19 -5.02 -0.02 2.22
CA TYR A 19 -6.14 0.25 3.11
C TYR A 19 -5.85 -0.13 4.56
N ALA A 20 -5.15 -1.23 4.80
CA ALA A 20 -4.74 -1.58 6.17
C ALA A 20 -3.82 -0.51 6.75
N ALA A 21 -2.86 -0.04 5.95
CA ALA A 21 -1.99 1.08 6.35
C ALA A 21 -2.81 2.35 6.65
N SER A 22 -3.86 2.65 5.88
CA SER A 22 -4.71 3.84 6.11
C SER A 22 -5.47 3.82 7.44
N ILE A 23 -5.61 2.65 8.06
CA ILE A 23 -6.24 2.44 9.37
C ILE A 23 -5.24 1.97 10.44
N ASP A 24 -3.95 2.27 10.24
CA ASP A 24 -2.84 1.99 11.15
C ASP A 24 -2.65 0.48 11.46
N LYS A 25 -2.78 -0.36 10.43
CA LYS A 25 -2.61 -1.82 10.52
C LYS A 25 -1.73 -2.36 9.40
N LEU A 26 -1.16 -3.55 9.63
CA LEU A 26 -0.53 -4.36 8.59
C LEU A 26 -1.47 -5.50 8.19
N ALA A 27 -1.59 -5.74 6.90
CA ALA A 27 -2.24 -6.93 6.35
C ALA A 27 -1.51 -7.35 5.08
N PRO A 28 -1.43 -8.66 4.78
CA PRO A 28 -0.83 -9.14 3.53
C PRO A 28 -1.63 -8.65 2.33
N VAL A 29 -1.07 -8.82 1.14
CA VAL A 29 -1.66 -8.37 -0.13
C VAL A 29 -2.04 -9.56 -0.99
N GLU A 30 -3.00 -9.33 -1.89
CA GLU A 30 -3.33 -10.24 -2.99
C GLU A 30 -3.10 -9.49 -4.29
N VAL A 31 -2.39 -10.12 -5.24
CA VAL A 31 -1.96 -9.47 -6.49
C VAL A 31 -3.12 -9.10 -7.41
N GLU A 32 -4.31 -9.66 -7.18
CA GLU A 32 -5.54 -9.33 -7.92
C GLU A 32 -6.04 -7.91 -7.60
N TYR A 33 -5.80 -7.41 -6.38
CA TYR A 33 -6.32 -6.13 -5.92
C TYR A 33 -5.22 -5.08 -5.91
N PHE A 34 -4.92 -4.52 -7.08
CA PHE A 34 -3.88 -3.51 -7.24
C PHE A 34 -4.33 -2.34 -8.11
N GLU A 35 -3.67 -1.21 -7.90
CA GLU A 35 -3.75 -0.08 -8.81
C GLU A 35 -2.44 0.71 -8.82
N VAL A 36 -2.30 1.57 -9.82
CA VAL A 36 -1.18 2.51 -9.91
C VAL A 36 -1.71 3.92 -9.70
N LEU A 37 -1.29 4.57 -8.62
CA LEU A 37 -1.64 5.94 -8.28
C LEU A 37 -0.37 6.76 -8.16
N HIS A 38 -0.31 7.91 -8.84
CA HIS A 38 0.84 8.82 -8.80
C HIS A 38 2.18 8.10 -9.10
N ASP A 39 2.19 7.23 -10.12
CA ASP A 39 3.32 6.37 -10.51
C ASP A 39 3.78 5.38 -9.44
N ARG A 40 2.93 5.05 -8.46
CA ARG A 40 3.22 4.10 -7.38
C ARG A 40 2.20 2.96 -7.38
N LEU A 41 2.72 1.74 -7.26
CA LEU A 41 1.92 0.53 -7.12
C LEU A 41 1.34 0.45 -5.71
N ILE A 42 0.01 0.44 -5.61
CA ILE A 42 -0.75 0.22 -4.38
C ILE A 42 -1.39 -1.16 -4.45
N LEU A 43 -1.24 -1.94 -3.38
CA LEU A 43 -1.78 -3.30 -3.27
C LEU A 43 -2.80 -3.35 -2.14
N GLN A 44 -3.83 -4.17 -2.28
CA GLN A 44 -4.85 -4.40 -1.25
C GLN A 44 -4.88 -5.88 -0.83
N HIS A 45 -5.45 -6.13 0.35
CA HIS A 45 -5.51 -7.47 0.93
C HIS A 45 -6.57 -8.36 0.28
N ASN A 46 -7.75 -7.82 0.00
CA ASN A 46 -8.89 -8.57 -0.52
C ASN A 46 -9.95 -7.59 -1.06
N LYS A 47 -11.04 -8.14 -1.61
CA LYS A 47 -12.17 -7.36 -2.11
C LYS A 47 -12.74 -6.36 -1.11
N LYS A 48 -12.84 -6.71 0.18
CA LYS A 48 -13.37 -5.78 1.19
C LYS A 48 -12.45 -4.57 1.39
N ALA A 49 -11.14 -4.80 1.44
CA ALA A 49 -10.15 -3.73 1.52
C ALA A 49 -10.18 -2.85 0.26
N TRP A 50 -10.29 -3.46 -0.92
CA TRP A 50 -10.48 -2.78 -2.19
C TRP A 50 -11.71 -1.87 -2.18
N ASP A 51 -12.88 -2.41 -1.84
CA ASP A 51 -14.15 -1.65 -1.82
C ASP A 51 -14.13 -0.52 -0.77
N LEU A 52 -13.34 -0.65 0.31
CA LEU A 52 -13.18 0.41 1.31
C LEU A 52 -12.14 1.45 0.90
N TRP A 53 -11.13 1.03 0.16
CA TRP A 53 -10.15 1.91 -0.46
C TRP A 53 -10.83 2.84 -1.48
N ASP A 54 -11.63 2.27 -2.38
CA ASP A 54 -12.36 2.98 -3.46
C ASP A 54 -13.33 4.05 -2.96
N LYS A 55 -13.78 3.97 -1.70
CA LYS A 55 -14.69 4.98 -1.12
C LYS A 55 -14.05 6.34 -0.92
N ASP A 56 -12.74 6.39 -0.72
CA ASP A 56 -11.97 7.61 -0.45
C ASP A 56 -10.49 7.37 -0.76
N ILE A 57 -10.16 7.21 -2.04
CA ILE A 57 -8.81 6.86 -2.49
C ILE A 57 -7.77 7.86 -1.97
N GLU A 58 -7.99 9.15 -2.20
CA GLU A 58 -7.05 10.21 -1.80
C GLU A 58 -6.93 10.33 -0.26
N GLY A 59 -8.04 10.23 0.47
CA GLY A 59 -8.01 10.26 1.92
C GLY A 59 -7.34 9.03 2.52
N ASN A 60 -7.56 7.84 1.95
CA ASN A 60 -6.89 6.62 2.34
C ASN A 60 -5.40 6.65 2.02
N LEU A 61 -5.02 7.14 0.84
CA LEU A 61 -3.61 7.29 0.45
C LEU A 61 -2.87 8.25 1.39
N LYS A 62 -3.48 9.40 1.73
CA LYS A 62 -2.92 10.35 2.68
C LYS A 62 -2.73 9.74 4.08
N LYS A 63 -3.75 9.04 4.59
CA LYS A 63 -3.69 8.38 5.91
C LYS A 63 -2.62 7.30 5.93
N ALA A 64 -2.60 6.43 4.90
CA ALA A 64 -1.61 5.37 4.77
C ALA A 64 -0.19 5.93 4.68
N GLY A 65 0.01 7.01 3.93
CA GLY A 65 1.30 7.71 3.86
C GLY A 65 1.76 8.28 5.21
N ALA A 66 0.82 8.74 6.04
CA ALA A 66 1.14 9.28 7.38
C ALA A 66 1.48 8.20 8.41
N THR A 67 0.81 7.03 8.36
CA THR A 67 1.05 5.91 9.29
C THR A 67 2.23 5.04 8.86
N TRP A 68 2.50 4.95 7.56
CA TRP A 68 3.49 4.04 6.98
C TRP A 68 4.90 4.15 7.58
N PRO A 69 5.47 5.35 7.84
CA PRO A 69 6.80 5.46 8.46
C PRO A 69 6.91 4.71 9.78
N THR A 70 5.84 4.69 10.59
CA THR A 70 5.78 3.94 11.85
C THR A 70 5.58 2.45 11.60
N LEU A 71 4.58 2.07 10.79
CA LEU A 71 4.26 0.66 10.49
C LEU A 71 5.43 -0.09 9.84
N SER A 72 6.17 0.58 8.96
CA SER A 72 7.31 -0.01 8.24
C SER A 72 8.50 -0.37 9.14
N GLN A 73 8.62 0.24 10.31
CA GLN A 73 9.68 -0.08 11.28
C GLN A 73 9.36 -1.39 12.02
N HIS A 74 8.08 -1.68 12.24
CA HIS A 74 7.62 -2.95 12.81
C HIS A 74 7.75 -4.13 11.84
N LYS A 75 8.15 -3.88 10.58
CA LYS A 75 8.51 -4.90 9.59
C LYS A 75 9.85 -5.58 9.90
N ALA A 76 10.65 -5.01 10.80
CA ALA A 76 11.97 -5.54 11.18
C ALA A 76 11.87 -6.55 12.34
N LEU A 77 11.18 -7.67 12.14
CA LEU A 77 11.39 -8.94 12.84
C LEU A 77 11.12 -10.11 11.90
#